data_AF-A0A2H6ENX2-F1
#
_entry.id   AF-A0A2H6ENX2-F1
#
_cell.length_a   1.000
_cell.length_b   1.000
_cell.length_c   1.000
_cell.angle_alpha   90.00
_cell.angle_beta   90.00
_cell.angle_gamma   90.00
#
_symmetry.space_group_name_H-M   'P 1'
#
loop_
_entity.id
_entity.type
_entity.pdbx_description
1 polymer ?
#
loop_
_entity_poly.entity_id
_entity_poly.type
_entity_poly.pdbx_seq_one_letter_code
_entity_poly.pdbx_strand_id
1 'polypeptide(L)'
;MKKLIFFTIGLLFLFLIGCNKNDSGDGNPVGLGTNSGNENVTFQVNIVQDQQGTLYFHFKPSVDVKIIKVDAQLNNQTYSVSGDVNTTITATEGFSVEVSNPETGDDWIFTITGKIAGNNQDFTSVVKYSVPTGYSGGAETVSFEINSQPGQQGGVDFLFKPSVDVKITKVDVKMGDASDKVDGDGTTVCSGGKWYVLAGYNGVESGQQWSFTFVGKTASDDKDYNVISNYTIP
;
A
#
# COMPACT_ATOMS: atom_id res chain seq x y z
N MET A 1 -28.16 -20.65 10.00
CA MET A 1 -27.45 -21.66 9.17
C MET A 1 -26.09 -21.08 8.84
N LYS A 2 -25.02 -21.63 9.44
CA LYS A 2 -23.64 -21.18 9.21
C LYS A 2 -23.20 -21.71 7.85
N LYS A 3 -23.00 -20.83 6.86
CA LYS A 3 -22.40 -21.22 5.58
C LYS A 3 -20.90 -21.36 5.80
N LEU A 4 -20.41 -22.60 5.85
CA LEU A 4 -18.99 -22.89 5.69
C LEU A 4 -18.63 -22.55 4.24
N ILE A 5 -17.90 -21.47 4.03
CA ILE A 5 -17.23 -21.20 2.76
C ILE A 5 -15.93 -21.99 2.80
N PHE A 6 -15.87 -23.08 2.03
CA PHE A 6 -14.63 -23.80 1.78
C PHE A 6 -13.76 -22.94 0.84
N PHE A 7 -12.74 -22.29 1.42
CA PHE A 7 -11.69 -21.65 0.64
C PHE A 7 -10.83 -22.76 0.04
N THR A 8 -11.07 -23.08 -1.23
CA THR A 8 -10.28 -24.09 -1.93
C THR A 8 -9.00 -23.40 -2.37
N ILE A 9 -7.94 -23.56 -1.59
CA ILE A 9 -6.59 -23.09 -1.92
C ILE A 9 -6.15 -23.84 -3.17
N GLY A 10 -6.27 -23.16 -4.31
CA GLY A 10 -5.74 -23.60 -5.59
C GLY A 10 -4.22 -23.72 -5.49
N LEU A 11 -3.76 -24.95 -5.68
CA LEU A 11 -2.40 -25.44 -5.66
C LEU A 11 -1.36 -24.50 -6.31
N LEU A 12 -0.46 -24.02 -5.46
CA LEU A 12 0.96 -23.67 -5.65
C LEU A 12 1.52 -23.75 -7.09
N PHE A 13 1.71 -22.60 -7.73
CA PHE A 13 2.84 -22.39 -8.63
C PHE A 13 3.79 -21.38 -7.99
N LEU A 14 5.00 -21.85 -7.66
CA LEU A 14 6.16 -21.01 -7.36
C LEU A 14 6.50 -20.22 -8.63
N PHE A 15 5.77 -19.14 -8.90
CA PHE A 15 6.24 -18.11 -9.81
C PHE A 15 7.38 -17.41 -9.08
N LEU A 16 8.61 -17.81 -9.41
CA LEU A 16 9.76 -16.94 -9.22
C LEU A 16 9.36 -15.57 -9.75
N ILE A 17 9.58 -14.50 -8.97
CA ILE A 17 9.39 -13.12 -9.43
C ILE A 17 10.19 -12.96 -10.73
N GLY A 18 9.51 -13.13 -11.85
CA GLY A 18 10.05 -12.86 -13.16
C GLY A 18 9.76 -11.42 -13.43
N CYS A 19 10.75 -10.54 -13.22
CA CYS A 19 10.75 -9.20 -13.82
C CYS A 19 10.98 -9.36 -15.34
N ASN A 20 10.05 -10.06 -16.00
CA ASN A 20 10.00 -10.24 -17.44
C ASN A 20 9.54 -8.92 -18.04
N LYS A 21 10.40 -8.36 -18.88
CA LYS A 21 10.10 -7.20 -19.70
C LYS A 21 8.96 -7.55 -20.65
N ASN A 22 7.75 -7.12 -20.32
CA ASN A 22 6.73 -6.87 -21.31
C ASN A 22 6.78 -5.37 -21.63
N ASP A 23 7.63 -4.99 -22.58
CA ASP A 23 7.46 -3.72 -23.29
C ASP A 23 6.21 -3.87 -24.17
N SER A 24 5.08 -3.32 -23.73
CA SER A 24 3.92 -3.09 -24.59
C SER A 24 2.96 -2.09 -23.96
N GLY A 25 2.96 -0.87 -24.50
CA GLY A 25 1.74 -0.14 -24.81
C GLY A 25 1.30 0.90 -23.79
N ASP A 26 1.42 2.17 -24.19
CA ASP A 26 0.55 3.26 -23.73
C ASP A 26 -0.92 2.82 -23.78
N GLY A 27 -1.51 2.62 -22.61
CA GLY A 27 -2.92 2.26 -22.45
C GLY A 27 -3.59 3.22 -21.49
N ASN A 28 -4.11 4.32 -22.01
CA ASN A 28 -5.07 5.15 -21.30
C ASN A 28 -6.43 4.41 -21.24
N PRO A 29 -7.11 4.30 -20.09
CA PRO A 29 -8.52 3.93 -20.07
C PRO A 29 -9.41 5.12 -19.66
N VAL A 30 -10.31 5.46 -20.58
CA VAL A 30 -11.39 6.45 -20.44
C VAL A 30 -12.66 5.76 -19.91
N GLY A 31 -13.20 6.23 -18.77
CA GLY A 31 -14.61 6.64 -18.59
C GLY A 31 -15.77 5.64 -18.32
N LEU A 32 -16.50 5.91 -17.22
CA LEU A 32 -17.95 6.27 -17.12
C LEU A 32 -18.92 5.38 -16.28
N GLY A 33 -19.27 5.90 -15.07
CA GLY A 33 -20.62 6.05 -14.46
C GLY A 33 -21.25 4.87 -13.68
N THR A 34 -22.08 4.99 -12.62
CA THR A 34 -22.55 6.05 -11.69
C THR A 34 -23.32 5.35 -10.54
N ASN A 35 -23.09 5.69 -9.25
CA ASN A 35 -24.13 6.01 -8.22
C ASN A 35 -23.58 6.13 -6.78
N SER A 36 -23.55 7.38 -6.28
CA SER A 36 -24.01 7.93 -4.99
C SER A 36 -23.81 7.14 -3.67
N GLY A 37 -22.96 7.66 -2.77
CA GLY A 37 -23.15 7.43 -1.33
C GLY A 37 -22.01 7.64 -0.32
N ASN A 38 -20.76 7.88 -0.71
CA ASN A 38 -19.64 8.52 0.02
C ASN A 38 -18.37 8.09 -0.73
N GLU A 39 -17.70 9.00 -1.43
CA GLU A 39 -16.42 8.69 -2.07
C GLU A 39 -15.43 8.13 -1.02
N ASN A 40 -14.97 6.90 -1.23
CA ASN A 40 -14.11 6.20 -0.28
C ASN A 40 -12.67 6.74 -0.43
N VAL A 41 -12.29 7.73 0.38
CA VAL A 41 -10.90 8.22 0.41
C VAL A 41 -10.03 7.14 1.04
N THR A 42 -9.14 6.57 0.25
CA THR A 42 -8.15 5.59 0.72
C THR A 42 -6.79 6.25 0.86
N PHE A 43 -5.92 5.66 1.68
CA PHE A 43 -4.57 6.16 1.90
C PHE A 43 -3.55 5.04 1.72
N GLN A 44 -2.52 5.32 0.93
CA GLN A 44 -1.26 4.58 1.02
C GLN A 44 -0.49 5.14 2.22
N VAL A 45 0.15 4.27 2.99
CA VAL A 45 0.95 4.66 4.15
C VAL A 45 2.32 4.02 4.05
N ASN A 46 3.36 4.82 4.26
CA ASN A 46 4.76 4.38 4.32
C ASN A 46 5.43 4.98 5.55
N ILE A 47 6.54 4.39 6.01
CA ILE A 47 7.41 5.06 6.97
C ILE A 47 8.48 5.83 6.20
N VAL A 48 8.64 7.11 6.52
CA VAL A 48 9.67 8.00 5.97
C VAL A 48 10.59 8.46 7.09
N GLN A 49 11.80 8.89 6.73
CA GLN A 49 12.81 9.37 7.67
C GLN A 49 13.19 10.82 7.35
N ASP A 50 13.31 11.67 8.37
CA ASP A 50 13.85 13.03 8.20
C ASP A 50 15.40 13.03 8.13
N GLN A 51 15.99 14.23 8.05
CA GLN A 51 17.44 14.40 8.00
C GLN A 51 18.14 14.07 9.33
N GLN A 52 17.40 14.04 10.44
CA GLN A 52 17.88 13.76 11.79
C GLN A 52 17.74 12.26 12.15
N GLY A 53 17.11 11.47 11.29
CA GLY A 53 16.90 10.04 11.47
C GLY A 53 15.57 9.68 12.13
N THR A 54 14.71 10.65 12.42
CA THR A 54 13.38 10.47 13.00
C THR A 54 12.45 9.83 11.98
N LEU A 55 11.60 8.89 12.43
CA LEU A 55 10.69 8.14 11.57
C LEU A 55 9.25 8.67 11.67
N TYR A 56 8.56 8.72 10.54
CA TYR A 56 7.21 9.27 10.41
C TYR A 56 6.34 8.36 9.57
N PHE A 57 5.04 8.31 9.87
CA PHE A 57 4.07 7.77 8.92
C PHE A 57 3.72 8.82 7.89
N HIS A 58 3.93 8.50 6.62
CA HIS A 58 3.59 9.34 5.49
C HIS A 58 2.41 8.74 4.73
N PHE A 59 1.35 9.53 4.61
CA PHE A 59 0.09 9.13 4.03
C PHE A 59 -0.13 9.84 2.69
N LYS A 60 -0.41 9.07 1.64
CA LYS A 60 -0.83 9.60 0.33
C LYS A 60 -2.29 9.27 0.08
N PRO A 61 -3.18 10.28 -0.01
CA PRO A 61 -4.60 10.05 -0.26
C PRO A 61 -4.84 9.65 -1.73
N SER A 62 -5.94 8.94 -2.00
CA SER A 62 -6.36 8.58 -3.36
C SER A 62 -6.89 9.77 -4.18
N VAL A 63 -7.20 10.88 -3.53
CA VAL A 63 -7.67 12.15 -4.12
C VAL A 63 -7.16 13.31 -3.27
N ASP A 64 -7.20 14.54 -3.78
CA ASP A 64 -6.81 15.71 -2.98
C ASP A 64 -7.77 15.94 -1.81
N VAL A 65 -7.22 16.20 -0.62
CA VAL A 65 -7.98 16.30 0.64
C VAL A 65 -7.53 17.46 1.51
N LYS A 66 -8.36 17.81 2.48
CA LYS A 66 -8.05 18.70 3.61
C LYS A 66 -8.23 17.89 4.88
N ILE A 67 -7.18 17.76 5.69
CA ILE A 67 -7.22 16.92 6.90
C ILE A 67 -7.70 17.74 8.09
N ILE A 68 -8.70 17.23 8.80
CA ILE A 68 -9.20 17.81 10.05
C ILE A 68 -8.44 17.22 11.22
N LYS A 69 -8.29 15.88 11.24
CA LYS A 69 -7.70 15.16 12.37
C LYS A 69 -7.18 13.80 11.95
N VAL A 70 -6.12 13.36 12.61
CA VAL A 70 -5.68 11.96 12.64
C VAL A 70 -5.67 11.47 14.09
N ASP A 71 -6.41 10.41 14.36
CA ASP A 71 -6.28 9.64 15.60
C ASP A 71 -5.45 8.39 15.31
N ALA A 72 -4.23 8.35 15.83
CA ALA A 72 -3.36 7.19 15.74
C ALA A 72 -3.48 6.36 17.02
N GLN A 73 -3.63 5.05 16.88
CA GLN A 73 -3.72 4.12 18.00
C GLN A 73 -2.59 3.10 17.95
N LEU A 74 -1.93 2.91 19.09
CA LEU A 74 -0.94 1.87 19.35
C LEU A 74 -1.17 1.31 20.75
N ASN A 75 -1.28 -0.01 20.92
CA ASN A 75 -1.39 -0.66 22.23
C ASN A 75 -2.47 -0.05 23.16
N ASN A 76 -3.65 0.26 22.61
CA ASN A 76 -4.76 0.95 23.29
C ASN A 76 -4.48 2.39 23.75
N GLN A 77 -3.34 2.98 23.41
CA GLN A 77 -3.09 4.42 23.54
C GLN A 77 -3.57 5.12 22.26
N THR A 78 -4.10 6.33 22.42
CA THR A 78 -4.54 7.17 21.30
C THR A 78 -3.74 8.47 21.29
N TYR A 79 -3.17 8.80 20.15
CA TYR A 79 -2.47 10.03 19.85
C TYR A 79 -3.30 10.81 18.85
N SER A 80 -3.73 12.02 19.22
CA SER A 80 -4.50 12.87 18.32
C SER A 80 -3.61 13.95 17.73
N VAL A 81 -3.49 13.96 16.41
CA VAL A 81 -2.82 15.01 15.65
C VAL A 81 -3.87 15.85 14.94
N SER A 82 -3.86 17.16 15.18
CA SER A 82 -4.76 18.08 14.47
C SER A 82 -4.22 18.33 13.06
N GLY A 83 -5.08 18.26 12.07
CA GLY A 83 -4.76 18.69 10.71
C GLY A 83 -4.99 20.18 10.52
N ASP A 84 -4.53 20.71 9.39
CA ASP A 84 -4.90 22.05 8.93
C ASP A 84 -5.98 21.94 7.84
N VAL A 85 -7.20 22.36 8.19
CA VAL A 85 -8.36 22.33 7.30
C VAL A 85 -8.26 23.30 6.12
N ASN A 86 -7.30 24.22 6.13
CA ASN A 86 -7.10 25.19 5.06
C ASN A 86 -6.04 24.73 4.04
N THR A 87 -5.24 23.73 4.40
CA THR A 87 -4.19 23.20 3.53
C THR A 87 -4.72 22.03 2.72
N THR A 88 -4.65 22.16 1.39
CA THR A 88 -4.92 21.05 0.48
C THR A 88 -3.69 20.14 0.43
N ILE A 89 -3.88 18.89 0.82
CA ILE A 89 -2.91 17.80 0.65
C ILE A 89 -3.23 17.12 -0.68
N THR A 90 -2.25 17.13 -1.57
CA THR A 90 -2.40 16.52 -2.89
C THR A 90 -2.22 15.01 -2.82
N ALA A 91 -2.90 14.27 -3.70
CA ALA A 91 -2.72 12.82 -3.85
C ALA A 91 -1.25 12.44 -4.18
N THR A 92 -0.52 13.35 -4.80
CA THR A 92 0.88 13.15 -5.19
C THR A 92 1.84 13.33 -4.02
N GLU A 93 1.67 14.39 -3.24
CA GLU A 93 2.61 14.78 -2.18
C GLU A 93 2.33 14.08 -0.85
N GLY A 94 1.06 13.87 -0.49
CA GLY A 94 0.69 13.31 0.80
C GLY A 94 1.03 14.21 2.00
N PHE A 95 1.00 13.64 3.19
CA PHE A 95 1.31 14.32 4.44
C PHE A 95 1.94 13.36 5.46
N SER A 96 2.73 13.89 6.37
CA SER A 96 3.36 13.10 7.43
C SER A 96 2.70 13.36 8.78
N VAL A 97 2.52 12.29 9.55
CA VAL A 97 2.05 12.34 10.93
C VAL A 97 3.23 12.02 11.84
N GLU A 98 3.58 12.98 12.67
CA GLU A 98 4.53 12.79 13.76
C GLU A 98 3.80 12.15 14.94
N VAL A 99 3.82 10.83 14.95
CA VAL A 99 3.58 10.02 16.14
C VAL A 99 4.90 9.38 16.51
N SER A 100 5.09 9.06 17.79
CA SER A 100 6.32 8.44 18.35
C SER A 100 7.02 7.50 17.36
N ASN A 101 8.36 7.60 17.25
CA ASN A 101 9.21 6.81 16.35
C ASN A 101 8.69 5.36 16.21
N PRO A 102 8.06 4.99 15.09
CA PRO A 102 7.48 3.67 14.92
C PRO A 102 8.54 2.59 15.10
N GLU A 103 8.24 1.60 15.95
CA GLU A 103 9.13 0.48 16.22
C GLU A 103 8.70 -0.76 15.44
N THR A 104 9.68 -1.59 15.08
CA THR A 104 9.44 -2.89 14.44
C THR A 104 8.41 -3.70 15.22
N GLY A 105 7.36 -4.17 14.54
CA GLY A 105 6.31 -5.00 15.11
C GLY A 105 5.12 -4.22 15.69
N ASP A 106 5.16 -2.89 15.69
CA ASP A 106 4.02 -2.09 16.12
C ASP A 106 2.83 -2.24 15.17
N ASP A 107 1.64 -2.48 15.73
CA ASP A 107 0.38 -2.47 14.98
C ASP A 107 -0.38 -1.16 15.22
N TRP A 108 -0.33 -0.27 14.23
CA TRP A 108 -0.97 1.03 14.25
C TRP A 108 -2.33 1.02 13.57
N ILE A 109 -3.27 1.76 14.15
CA ILE A 109 -4.57 2.07 13.54
C ILE A 109 -4.72 3.59 13.46
N PHE A 110 -4.85 4.13 12.26
CA PHE A 110 -5.08 5.55 12.02
C PHE A 110 -6.52 5.77 11.60
N THR A 111 -7.24 6.63 12.32
CA THR A 111 -8.53 7.16 11.89
C THR A 111 -8.33 8.58 11.39
N ILE A 112 -8.40 8.74 10.07
CA ILE A 112 -8.17 10.00 9.37
C ILE A 112 -9.53 10.61 9.02
N THR A 113 -9.78 11.83 9.50
CA THR A 113 -11.00 12.57 9.21
C THR A 113 -10.67 13.84 8.45
N GLY A 114 -11.42 14.14 7.40
CA GLY A 114 -11.14 15.28 6.55
C GLY A 114 -12.26 15.60 5.57
N LYS A 115 -11.95 16.45 4.60
CA LYS A 115 -12.80 16.82 3.47
C LYS A 115 -12.10 16.58 2.15
N ILE A 116 -12.80 16.16 1.12
CA ILE A 116 -12.27 16.09 -0.24
C ILE A 116 -12.13 17.52 -0.78
N ALA A 117 -10.97 17.86 -1.34
CA ALA A 117 -10.65 19.25 -1.71
C ALA A 117 -11.55 19.80 -2.83
N GLY A 118 -11.96 18.93 -3.77
CA GLY A 118 -12.75 19.32 -4.94
C GLY A 118 -14.24 19.59 -4.67
N ASN A 119 -14.83 18.95 -3.65
CA ASN A 119 -16.27 19.00 -3.39
C ASN A 119 -16.64 19.27 -1.92
N ASN A 120 -15.66 19.40 -1.02
CA ASN A 120 -15.80 19.60 0.43
C ASN A 120 -16.64 18.54 1.17
N GLN A 121 -16.86 17.37 0.56
CA GLN A 121 -17.53 16.25 1.19
C GLN A 121 -16.66 15.70 2.33
N ASP A 122 -17.28 15.43 3.48
CA ASP A 122 -16.59 14.83 4.62
C ASP A 122 -16.24 13.37 4.36
N PHE A 123 -15.10 12.92 4.91
CA PHE A 123 -14.72 11.51 4.91
C PHE A 123 -14.10 11.10 6.26
N THR A 124 -14.19 9.80 6.52
CA THR A 124 -13.44 9.11 7.57
C THR A 124 -12.83 7.86 6.98
N SER A 125 -11.51 7.71 7.11
CA SER A 125 -10.76 6.55 6.61
C SER A 125 -10.00 5.89 7.74
N VAL A 126 -10.04 4.56 7.79
CA VAL A 126 -9.30 3.77 8.78
C VAL A 126 -8.17 3.05 8.06
N VAL A 127 -6.94 3.36 8.45
CA VAL A 127 -5.72 2.75 7.93
C VAL A 127 -5.12 1.88 9.02
N LYS A 128 -4.93 0.59 8.74
CA LYS A 128 -4.19 -0.31 9.62
C LYS A 128 -2.80 -0.52 9.04
N TYR A 129 -1.78 -0.45 9.89
CA TYR A 129 -0.40 -0.59 9.48
C TYR A 129 0.42 -1.35 10.53
N SER A 130 1.01 -2.46 10.13
CA SER A 130 1.96 -3.21 10.96
C SER A 130 3.37 -2.80 10.59
N VAL A 131 4.14 -2.21 11.50
CA VAL A 131 5.55 -1.90 11.22
C VAL A 131 6.31 -3.21 11.00
N PRO A 132 6.94 -3.42 9.84
CA PRO A 132 7.53 -4.71 9.54
C PRO A 132 8.70 -5.09 10.44
N THR A 133 8.93 -6.40 10.58
CA THR A 133 10.13 -6.90 11.27
C THR A 133 11.40 -6.68 10.45
N GLY A 134 12.42 -6.09 11.08
CA GLY A 134 13.68 -5.74 10.43
C GLY A 134 13.68 -4.39 9.72
N TYR A 135 12.73 -3.49 10.02
CA TYR A 135 12.76 -2.12 9.52
C TYR A 135 13.94 -1.35 10.14
N SER A 136 15.01 -1.15 9.37
CA SER A 136 16.11 -0.23 9.72
C SER A 136 15.95 1.03 8.87
N GLY A 137 15.28 2.04 9.42
CA GLY A 137 15.08 3.33 8.74
C GLY A 137 16.39 3.86 8.14
N GLY A 138 16.40 4.04 6.82
CA GLY A 138 17.59 4.50 6.10
C GLY A 138 17.26 5.09 4.74
N ALA A 139 17.29 6.41 4.65
CA ALA A 139 17.63 7.26 3.51
C ALA A 139 17.59 6.63 2.09
N GLU A 140 16.38 6.36 1.63
CA GLU A 140 15.71 6.67 0.36
C GLU A 140 14.37 5.94 0.45
N THR A 141 13.26 6.65 0.40
CA THR A 141 11.94 6.05 0.67
C THR A 141 11.53 5.16 -0.50
N VAL A 142 11.99 3.90 -0.47
CA VAL A 142 11.44 2.85 -1.33
C VAL A 142 9.94 2.78 -1.04
N SER A 143 9.13 2.96 -2.06
CA SER A 143 7.68 2.83 -2.00
C SER A 143 7.22 1.99 -3.18
N PHE A 144 6.08 1.31 -3.02
CA PHE A 144 5.47 0.51 -4.07
C PHE A 144 4.05 0.98 -4.33
N GLU A 145 3.76 1.39 -5.55
CA GLU A 145 2.38 1.55 -5.99
C GLU A 145 1.81 0.17 -6.33
N ILE A 146 0.54 -0.06 -5.99
CA ILE A 146 -0.19 -1.29 -6.30
C ILE A 146 -1.33 -0.98 -7.26
N ASN A 147 -1.53 -1.85 -8.24
CA ASN A 147 -2.69 -1.82 -9.12
C ASN A 147 -3.22 -3.23 -9.34
N SER A 148 -4.39 -3.33 -9.96
CA SER A 148 -5.00 -4.60 -10.33
C SER A 148 -5.49 -4.59 -11.78
N GLN A 149 -5.48 -5.75 -12.42
CA GLN A 149 -6.05 -5.95 -13.76
C GLN A 149 -6.70 -7.34 -13.87
N PRO A 150 -7.61 -7.55 -14.84
CA PRO A 150 -8.14 -8.89 -15.12
C PRO A 150 -7.02 -9.87 -15.48
N GLY A 151 -6.97 -11.01 -14.79
CA GLY A 151 -5.97 -12.04 -15.05
C GLY A 151 -6.23 -12.82 -16.34
N GLN A 152 -5.16 -13.28 -17.01
CA GLN A 152 -5.28 -13.98 -18.30
C GLN A 152 -6.05 -15.30 -18.23
N GLN A 153 -6.09 -15.94 -17.06
CA GLN A 153 -6.80 -17.20 -16.83
C GLN A 153 -8.07 -17.02 -15.99
N GLY A 154 -8.57 -15.79 -15.88
CA GLY A 154 -9.58 -15.40 -14.91
C GLY A 154 -8.97 -14.89 -13.60
N GLY A 155 -9.81 -14.30 -12.74
CA GLY A 155 -9.36 -13.67 -11.50
C GLY A 155 -8.76 -12.28 -11.72
N VAL A 156 -7.99 -11.83 -10.74
CA VAL A 156 -7.35 -10.51 -10.70
C VAL A 156 -5.85 -10.68 -10.48
N ASP A 157 -5.06 -10.10 -11.38
CA ASP A 157 -3.62 -9.96 -11.21
C ASP A 157 -3.33 -8.67 -10.45
N PHE A 158 -2.57 -8.76 -9.36
CA PHE A 158 -1.96 -7.60 -8.72
C PHE A 158 -0.64 -7.26 -9.40
N LEU A 159 -0.42 -5.96 -9.58
CA LEU A 159 0.81 -5.40 -10.10
C LEU A 159 1.44 -4.50 -9.06
N PHE A 160 2.76 -4.35 -9.15
CA PHE A 160 3.51 -3.41 -8.34
C PHE A 160 4.42 -2.53 -9.20
N LYS A 161 4.67 -1.31 -8.74
CA LYS A 161 5.65 -0.38 -9.32
C LYS A 161 6.53 0.21 -8.22
N PRO A 162 7.83 -0.14 -8.15
CA PRO A 162 8.73 0.45 -7.17
C PRO A 162 9.09 1.89 -7.52
N SER A 163 9.38 2.73 -6.52
CA SER A 163 9.81 4.13 -6.73
C SER A 163 11.26 4.25 -7.21
N VAL A 164 12.10 3.25 -6.92
CA VAL A 164 13.52 3.17 -7.28
C VAL A 164 13.87 1.74 -7.74
N ASP A 165 15.07 1.53 -8.26
CA ASP A 165 15.54 0.19 -8.63
C ASP A 165 15.72 -0.67 -7.37
N VAL A 166 15.09 -1.86 -7.35
CA VAL A 166 15.06 -2.75 -6.19
C VAL A 166 15.32 -4.20 -6.56
N LYS A 167 15.81 -4.97 -5.59
CA LYS A 167 15.91 -6.44 -5.61
C LYS A 167 15.00 -7.00 -4.54
N ILE A 168 13.96 -7.73 -4.94
CA ILE A 168 12.94 -8.25 -4.03
C ILE A 168 13.34 -9.66 -3.57
N THR A 169 13.34 -9.89 -2.25
CA THR A 169 13.56 -11.19 -1.63
C THR A 169 12.24 -11.91 -1.37
N LYS A 170 11.20 -11.17 -0.95
CA LYS A 170 9.84 -11.71 -0.79
C LYS A 170 8.80 -10.62 -0.77
N VAL A 171 7.55 -11.02 -0.99
CA VAL A 171 6.36 -10.22 -0.73
C VAL A 171 5.39 -11.03 0.12
N ASP A 172 5.11 -10.59 1.34
CA ASP A 172 4.03 -11.18 2.14
C ASP A 172 2.70 -10.49 1.74
N VAL A 173 1.68 -11.28 1.40
CA VAL A 173 0.38 -10.79 0.95
C VAL A 173 -0.68 -11.12 2.01
N LYS A 174 -1.51 -10.14 2.37
CA LYS A 174 -2.61 -10.33 3.35
C LYS A 174 -3.92 -9.76 2.85
N MET A 175 -5.02 -10.45 3.17
CA MET A 175 -6.39 -10.00 3.00
C MET A 175 -7.23 -10.55 4.16
N GLY A 176 -7.67 -9.67 5.07
CA GLY A 176 -8.29 -10.10 6.32
C GLY A 176 -7.40 -11.05 7.12
N ASP A 177 -7.91 -12.23 7.45
CA ASP A 177 -7.17 -13.29 8.15
C ASP A 177 -6.39 -14.21 7.19
N ALA A 178 -6.58 -14.07 5.87
CA ALA A 178 -5.84 -14.84 4.88
C ALA A 178 -4.46 -14.24 4.66
N SER A 179 -3.47 -15.11 4.48
CA SER A 179 -2.10 -14.72 4.15
C SER A 179 -1.49 -15.64 3.11
N ASP A 180 -0.60 -15.08 2.30
CA ASP A 180 0.16 -15.76 1.26
C ASP A 180 1.56 -15.13 1.16
N LYS A 181 2.48 -15.78 0.45
CA LYS A 181 3.85 -15.31 0.26
C LYS A 181 4.32 -15.57 -1.16
N VAL A 182 4.78 -14.51 -1.82
CA VAL A 182 5.44 -14.56 -3.13
C VAL A 182 6.96 -14.47 -2.91
N ASP A 183 7.70 -15.47 -3.36
CA ASP A 183 9.16 -15.53 -3.19
C ASP A 183 9.88 -14.79 -4.31
N GLY A 184 10.77 -13.87 -3.93
CA GLY A 184 11.73 -13.23 -4.82
C GLY A 184 13.08 -13.92 -4.80
N ASP A 185 13.91 -13.67 -5.80
CA ASP A 185 15.25 -14.27 -5.89
C ASP A 185 16.34 -13.43 -5.18
N GLY A 186 16.00 -12.22 -4.71
CA GLY A 186 16.92 -11.30 -4.03
C GLY A 186 18.05 -10.75 -4.93
N THR A 187 18.02 -11.02 -6.24
CA THR A 187 19.13 -10.69 -7.16
C THR A 187 18.67 -9.95 -8.42
N THR A 188 17.46 -10.24 -8.91
CA THR A 188 16.88 -9.58 -10.06
C THR A 188 16.52 -8.14 -9.74
N VAL A 189 16.99 -7.21 -10.57
CA VAL A 189 16.67 -5.79 -10.45
C VAL A 189 15.35 -5.50 -11.15
N CYS A 190 14.37 -5.04 -10.38
CA CYS A 190 13.12 -4.49 -10.87
C CYS A 190 13.25 -2.96 -10.85
N SER A 191 13.40 -2.39 -12.04
CA SER A 191 13.63 -0.96 -12.22
C SER A 191 12.47 -0.10 -11.70
N GLY A 192 12.83 1.03 -11.08
CA GLY A 192 11.91 2.05 -10.61
C GLY A 192 11.00 2.59 -11.72
N GLY A 193 9.77 2.94 -11.35
CA GLY A 193 8.79 3.53 -12.26
C GLY A 193 8.15 2.56 -13.25
N LYS A 194 8.50 1.27 -13.23
CA LYS A 194 7.92 0.24 -14.11
C LYS A 194 6.96 -0.68 -13.38
N TRP A 195 5.89 -1.08 -14.07
CA TRP A 195 4.92 -2.05 -13.55
C TRP A 195 5.39 -3.48 -13.78
N TYR A 196 5.21 -4.31 -12.76
CA TYR A 196 5.49 -5.75 -12.77
C TYR A 196 4.28 -6.50 -12.23
N VAL A 197 4.00 -7.67 -12.78
CA VAL A 197 2.98 -8.58 -12.23
C VAL A 197 3.55 -9.21 -10.95
N LEU A 198 2.79 -9.14 -9.87
CA LEU A 198 3.12 -9.79 -8.59
C LEU A 198 2.60 -11.23 -8.56
N ALA A 199 1.27 -11.36 -8.56
CA ALA A 199 0.55 -12.61 -8.41
C ALA A 199 -0.92 -12.43 -8.83
N GLY A 200 -1.55 -13.53 -9.26
CA GLY A 200 -2.96 -13.58 -9.61
C GLY A 200 -3.79 -14.33 -8.56
N TYR A 201 -4.95 -13.78 -8.20
CA TYR A 201 -5.88 -14.38 -7.24
C TYR A 201 -7.29 -14.50 -7.81
N ASN A 202 -7.96 -15.59 -7.44
CA ASN A 202 -9.37 -15.81 -7.75
C ASN A 202 -10.26 -15.32 -6.60
N GLY A 203 -11.53 -15.00 -6.89
CA GLY A 203 -12.48 -14.54 -5.87
C GLY A 203 -12.18 -13.16 -5.29
N VAL A 204 -11.40 -12.35 -6.03
CA VAL A 204 -11.14 -10.96 -5.69
C VAL A 204 -12.38 -10.14 -6.05
N GLU A 205 -12.90 -9.39 -5.08
CA GLU A 205 -14.14 -8.60 -5.19
C GLU A 205 -13.88 -7.12 -4.89
N SER A 206 -14.69 -6.24 -5.48
CA SER A 206 -14.66 -4.79 -5.23
C SER A 206 -14.81 -4.46 -3.74
N GLY A 207 -14.03 -3.49 -3.25
CA GLY A 207 -13.99 -3.06 -1.85
C GLY A 207 -13.13 -3.92 -0.92
N GLN A 208 -12.59 -5.05 -1.38
CA GLN A 208 -11.64 -5.84 -0.58
C GLN A 208 -10.34 -5.06 -0.34
N GLN A 209 -9.84 -5.13 0.90
CA GLN A 209 -8.59 -4.50 1.31
C GLN A 209 -7.47 -5.53 1.37
N TRP A 210 -6.36 -5.21 0.71
CA TRP A 210 -5.17 -6.03 0.57
C TRP A 210 -3.95 -5.29 1.10
N SER A 211 -2.99 -6.03 1.65
CA SER A 211 -1.73 -5.53 2.16
C SER A 211 -0.56 -6.34 1.60
N PHE A 212 0.47 -5.66 1.10
CA PHE A 212 1.63 -6.25 0.43
C PHE A 212 2.91 -5.77 1.11
N THR A 213 3.62 -6.66 1.80
CA THR A 213 4.87 -6.35 2.49
C THR A 213 6.07 -6.78 1.64
N PHE A 214 6.69 -5.84 0.94
CA PHE A 214 7.88 -6.06 0.14
C PHE A 214 9.13 -6.03 1.01
N VAL A 215 9.93 -7.08 0.95
CA VAL A 215 11.24 -7.17 1.62
C VAL A 215 12.31 -7.36 0.56
N GLY A 216 13.38 -6.57 0.64
CA GLY A 216 14.44 -6.62 -0.35
C GLY A 216 15.55 -5.61 -0.10
N LYS A 217 16.28 -5.28 -1.16
CA LYS A 217 17.37 -4.31 -1.15
C LYS A 217 17.26 -3.31 -2.29
N THR A 218 17.64 -2.06 -2.08
CA THR A 218 17.89 -1.12 -3.19
C THR A 218 18.98 -1.68 -4.11
N ALA A 219 18.86 -1.45 -5.42
CA ALA A 219 19.84 -1.95 -6.38
C ALA A 219 21.14 -1.13 -6.40
N SER A 220 21.08 0.14 -5.99
CA SER A 220 22.20 1.09 -6.05
C SER A 220 23.25 0.86 -4.96
N ASP A 221 22.81 0.56 -3.73
CA ASP A 221 23.68 0.52 -2.55
C ASP A 221 23.41 -0.64 -1.59
N ASP A 222 22.59 -1.62 -2.00
CA ASP A 222 22.28 -2.83 -1.22
C ASP A 222 21.66 -2.56 0.16
N LYS A 223 21.06 -1.39 0.36
CA LYS A 223 20.33 -1.08 1.58
C LYS A 223 19.06 -1.91 1.66
N ASP A 224 18.89 -2.58 2.80
CA ASP A 224 17.67 -3.33 3.09
C ASP A 224 16.46 -2.39 3.15
N TYR A 225 15.33 -2.85 2.62
CA TYR A 225 14.03 -2.21 2.81
C TYR A 225 12.99 -3.25 3.23
N ASN A 226 11.99 -2.76 3.95
CA ASN A 226 10.79 -3.52 4.29
C ASN A 226 9.58 -2.58 4.24
N VAL A 227 8.76 -2.70 3.21
CA VAL A 227 7.75 -1.69 2.83
C VAL A 227 6.40 -2.35 2.68
N ILE A 228 5.39 -1.79 3.34
CA ILE A 228 4.00 -2.23 3.18
C ILE A 228 3.26 -1.28 2.25
N SER A 229 2.61 -1.84 1.24
CA SER A 229 1.65 -1.14 0.41
C SER A 229 0.26 -1.73 0.59
N ASN A 230 -0.71 -0.87 0.91
CA ASN A 230 -2.11 -1.25 1.04
C ASN A 230 -2.87 -0.88 -0.23
N TYR A 231 -3.84 -1.71 -0.63
CA TYR A 231 -4.65 -1.51 -1.83
C TYR A 231 -6.10 -1.94 -1.60
N THR A 232 -7.04 -1.14 -2.06
CA THR A 232 -8.46 -1.49 -2.07
C THR A 232 -8.88 -1.76 -3.51
N ILE A 233 -9.52 -2.91 -3.76
CA ILE A 233 -10.07 -3.22 -5.08
C ILE A 233 -11.13 -2.17 -5.44
N PRO A 234 -11.02 -1.50 -6.60
CA PRO A 234 -11.98 -0.47 -7.03
C PRO A 234 -13.38 -1.03 -7.33
#